data_AF-A0A398CZX9-F1
#
_entry.id   AF-A0A398CZX9-F1
#
_cell.length_a   1.000
_cell.length_b   1.000
_cell.length_c   1.000
_cell.angle_alpha   90.00
_cell.angle_beta   90.00
_cell.angle_gamma   90.00
#
_symmetry.space_group_name_H-M   'P 1'
#
loop_
_entity.id
_entity.type
_entity.pdbx_description
1 polymer ?
#
loop_
_entity_poly.entity_id
_entity_poly.type
_entity_poly.pdbx_seq_one_letter_code
_entity_poly.pdbx_strand_id
1 'polypeptide(L)' 'MAVRLSNSNAPERVEKERESFRADNHWGLFDENGRLLTNLSILPLEVWIHGVRMKMGGVASVSSWRTRAGKGE' A
#
# COMPACT_ATOMS: atom_id res chain seq x y z
N MET A 1 -3.72 -1.21 -23.43
CA MET A 1 -2.58 -2.11 -23.10
C MET A 1 -2.96 -2.90 -21.87
N ALA A 2 -3.25 -4.19 -22.02
CA ALA A 2 -3.61 -5.05 -20.90
C ALA A 2 -2.33 -5.73 -20.37
N VAL A 3 -1.92 -5.41 -19.14
CA VAL A 3 -0.84 -6.14 -18.47
C VAL A 3 -1.41 -7.47 -17.98
N ARG A 4 -1.06 -8.53 -18.70
CA ARG A 4 -1.32 -9.92 -18.35
C ARG A 4 -0.59 -10.20 -17.03
N LEU A 5 -1.32 -10.59 -15.99
CA LEU A 5 -0.77 -11.10 -14.74
C LEU A 5 0.01 -12.39 -15.05
N SER A 6 1.31 -12.26 -15.29
CA SER A 6 2.21 -13.41 -15.35
C SER A 6 2.50 -13.84 -13.90
N ASN A 7 1.87 -14.93 -13.48
CA ASN A 7 2.32 -15.70 -12.32
C ASN A 7 3.78 -16.13 -12.55
N SER A 8 4.72 -15.47 -11.89
CA SER A 8 6.06 -16.01 -11.64
C SER A 8 6.61 -15.43 -10.33
N ASN A 9 6.37 -16.13 -9.24
CA ASN A 9 7.04 -15.90 -7.95
C ASN A 9 8.49 -16.37 -8.05
N ALA A 10 9.30 -15.73 -8.89
CA ALA A 10 10.74 -15.95 -8.87
C ALA A 10 11.26 -15.48 -7.50
N PRO A 11 11.96 -16.33 -6.74
CA PRO A 11 12.41 -15.99 -5.38
C PRO A 11 13.24 -14.71 -5.36
N GLU A 12 14.00 -14.45 -6.42
CA GLU A 12 14.79 -13.24 -6.63
C GLU A 12 13.96 -11.95 -6.67
N ARG A 13 12.73 -12.01 -7.23
CA ARG A 13 11.84 -10.84 -7.31
C ARG A 13 11.27 -10.49 -5.94
N VAL A 14 10.85 -11.50 -5.18
CA VAL A 14 10.33 -11.32 -3.81
C VAL A 14 11.42 -10.77 -2.89
N GLU A 15 12.65 -11.25 -3.02
CA GLU A 15 13.78 -10.76 -2.22
C GLU A 15 14.07 -9.28 -2.53
N LYS A 16 14.08 -8.90 -3.81
CA LYS A 16 14.26 -7.51 -4.23
C LYS A 16 13.12 -6.58 -3.75
N GLU A 17 11.89 -7.08 -3.74
CA GLU A 17 10.74 -6.34 -3.19
C GLU A 17 10.86 -6.19 -1.66
N ARG A 18 11.44 -7.17 -0.95
CA ARG A 18 11.74 -7.06 0.49
C ARG A 18 12.83 -6.04 0.80
N GLU A 19 13.91 -5.99 0.01
CA GLU A 19 15.00 -5.03 0.21
C GLU A 19 14.54 -3.56 0.07
N SER A 20 13.58 -3.33 -0.83
CA SER A 20 13.00 -2.00 -1.08
C SER A 20 11.83 -1.66 -0.15
N PHE A 21 11.32 -2.62 0.61
CA PHE A 21 10.24 -2.41 1.56
C PHE A 21 10.69 -1.46 2.69
N ARG A 22 9.82 -0.52 3.03
CA ARG A 22 10.02 0.43 4.14
C ARG A 22 8.78 0.37 5.02
N ALA A 23 8.93 -0.18 6.23
CA ALA A 23 7.82 -0.38 7.14
C ALA A 23 7.16 0.95 7.54
N ASP A 24 7.94 2.01 7.73
CA ASP A 24 7.47 3.35 8.11
C ASP A 24 6.49 3.97 7.09
N ASN A 25 6.53 3.50 5.85
CA ASN A 25 5.65 3.95 4.79
C ASN A 25 4.31 3.20 4.77
N HIS A 26 4.13 2.17 5.59
CA HIS A 26 2.94 1.31 5.59
C HIS A 26 2.16 1.47 6.88
N TRP A 27 0.87 1.73 6.74
CA TRP A 27 -0.03 1.99 7.86
C TRP A 27 -1.18 0.99 7.80
N GLY A 28 -1.53 0.44 8.96
CA GLY A 28 -2.61 -0.52 9.10
C GLY A 28 -3.51 -0.15 10.28
N LEU A 29 -4.81 -0.31 10.10
CA LEU A 29 -5.77 -0.27 11.20
C LEU A 29 -6.05 -1.70 11.65
N PHE A 30 -5.92 -1.95 12.94
CA PHE A 30 -6.16 -3.27 13.54
C PHE A 30 -7.33 -3.21 14.53
N ASP A 31 -8.09 -4.29 14.63
CA ASP A 31 -9.12 -4.45 15.67
C ASP A 31 -8.52 -4.85 17.03
N GLU A 32 -9.37 -4.95 18.05
CA GLU A 32 -8.97 -5.35 19.41
C GLU A 32 -8.36 -6.77 19.47
N ASN A 33 -8.64 -7.62 18.48
CA ASN A 33 -8.11 -8.97 18.36
C ASN A 33 -6.84 -9.03 17.50
N GLY A 34 -6.29 -7.87 17.09
CA GLY A 34 -5.11 -7.77 16.26
C GLY A 34 -5.32 -8.10 14.78
N ARG A 35 -6.57 -8.11 14.29
CA ARG A 35 -6.86 -8.36 12.86
C ARG A 35 -6.74 -7.07 12.06
N LEU A 36 -6.01 -7.12 10.95
CA LEU A 36 -5.86 -6.00 10.02
C LEU A 36 -7.19 -5.73 9.30
N LEU A 37 -7.78 -4.58 9.57
CA LEU A 37 -9.03 -4.11 8.96
C LEU A 37 -8.79 -3.39 7.64
N THR A 38 -7.79 -2.52 7.59
CA THR A 38 -7.41 -1.79 6.38
C THR A 38 -5.93 -1.46 6.41
N ASN A 39 -5.33 -1.33 5.24
CA ASN A 39 -3.99 -0.85 5.07
C ASN A 39 -3.95 0.28 4.03
N LEU A 40 -2.89 1.06 4.11
CA LEU A 40 -2.47 2.04 3.11
C LEU A 40 -0.95 2.15 3.12
N SER A 41 -0.37 2.62 2.03
CA SER A 41 1.02 3.05 1.99
C SER A 41 1.15 4.51 1.58
N ILE A 42 2.16 5.18 2.13
CA ILE A 42 2.55 6.54 1.78
C ILE A 42 3.88 6.44 1.04
N LEU A 43 3.90 6.90 -0.20
CA LEU A 43 5.09 6.94 -1.04
C LEU A 43 5.70 8.34 -0.96
N PRO A 44 6.88 8.52 -0.33
CA PRO A 44 7.58 9.78 -0.35
C PRO A 44 7.97 10.12 -1.79
N LEU A 45 7.55 11.30 -2.25
CA LEU A 45 7.84 11.78 -3.59
C LEU A 45 8.07 13.29 -3.58
N GLU A 46 8.65 13.80 -4.66
CA GLU A 46 8.80 15.23 -4.88
C GLU A 46 7.96 15.62 -6.10
N VAL A 47 7.21 16.72 -5.97
CA VAL A 47 6.44 17.30 -7.07
C VAL A 47 6.97 18.69 -7.40
N TRP A 48 6.75 19.10 -8.64
CA TRP A 48 7.00 20.47 -9.10
C TRP A 48 5.67 21.19 -9.27
N ILE A 49 5.44 22.23 -8.47
CA ILE A 49 4.24 23.07 -8.56
C ILE A 49 4.72 24.50 -8.81
N HIS A 50 4.33 25.09 -9.95
CA HIS A 50 4.77 26.43 -10.37
C HIS A 50 6.28 26.67 -10.32
N GLY A 51 7.08 25.66 -10.70
CA GLY A 51 8.54 25.74 -10.69
C GLY A 51 9.19 25.60 -9.32
N VAL A 52 8.41 25.32 -8.27
CA VAL A 52 8.91 25.03 -6.92
C VAL A 52 8.84 23.54 -6.65
N ARG A 53 9.94 22.96 -6.18
CA ARG A 53 10.01 21.55 -5.77
C ARG A 53 9.50 21.40 -4.34
N MET A 54 8.50 20.53 -4.15
CA MET A 54 7.84 20.30 -2.86
C MET A 54 7.88 18.82 -2.51
N LYS A 55 8.19 18.51 -1.23
CA LYS A 55 8.07 17.15 -0.69
C LYS A 55 6.60 16.82 -0.47
N MET A 56 6.15 15.67 -0.96
CA MET A 56 4.79 15.17 -0.79
C MET A 56 4.79 13.66 -0.50
N GLY A 57 3.64 13.16 -0.04
CA GLY A 57 3.39 11.73 0.13
C GLY A 57 2.24 11.28 -0.78
N GLY A 58 2.51 10.41 -1.74
CA GLY A 58 1.47 9.77 -2.54
C GLY A 58 0.78 8.66 -1.75
N VAL A 59 -0.55 8.68 -1.67
CA VAL A 59 -1.31 7.58 -1.05
C VAL A 59 -1.48 6.46 -2.06
N ALA A 60 -1.00 5.27 -1.72
CA ALA A 60 -1.04 4.08 -2.55
C ALA A 60 -1.53 2.87 -1.77
N SER A 61 -1.79 1.78 -2.49
CA SER A 61 -2.10 0.45 -1.95
C SER A 61 -3.19 0.44 -0.88
N VAL A 62 -4.18 1.34 -0.96
CA VAL A 62 -5.30 1.37 -0.02
C VAL A 62 -6.14 0.12 -0.22
N SER A 63 -6.25 -0.70 0.80
CA SER A 63 -7.11 -1.88 0.77
C SER A 63 -7.79 -2.07 2.11
N SER A 64 -9.06 -2.48 2.07
CA SER A 64 -9.84 -2.75 3.28
C SER A 64 -10.37 -4.17 3.21
N TRP A 65 -10.25 -4.87 4.32
CA TRP A 65 -10.88 -6.16 4.51
C TRP A 65 -12.39 -5.97 4.46
N ARG A 66 -13.05 -6.65 3.52
CA ARG A 66 -14.50 -6.56 3.37
C ARG A 66 -15.16 -7.42 4.44
N THR A 67 -15.52 -6.82 5.56
CA THR A 67 -16.47 -7.41 6.51
C THR A 67 -17.84 -7.45 5.83
N ARG A 68 -18.58 -8.55 6.01
CA ARG A 68 -19.92 -8.78 5.47
C ARG A 68 -20.79 -7.53 5.65
N ALA A 69 -21.35 -7.02 4.55
CA ALA A 69 -22.41 -6.02 4.60
C ALA A 69 -23.65 -6.66 5.26
N GLY A 70 -24.19 -6.01 6.30
CA GLY A 70 -25.31 -6.46 7.13
C GLY A 70 -24.80 -6.95 8.49
N LYS A 71 -25.05 -6.25 9.60
CA LYS A 71 -26.32 -5.66 10.01
C LYS A 71 -26.02 -4.56 11.04
N GLY A 72 -26.60 -3.39 10.82
CA GLY A 72 -26.87 -2.48 11.93
C GLY A 72 -28.05 -3.05 12.70
N GLU A 73 -27.80 -3.44 13.95
CA GLU A 73 -28.76 -3.54 15.03
C GLU A 73 -28.01 -3.18 16.32
#